data_AF-A0A8T4VCK8-F1
#
_entry.id   AF-A0A8T4VCK8-F1
#
_cell.length_a   1.000
_cell.length_b   1.000
_cell.length_c   1.000
_cell.angle_alpha   90.00
_cell.angle_beta   90.00
_cell.angle_gamma   90.00
#
_symmetry.space_group_name_H-M   'P 1'
#
loop_
_entity.id
_entity.type
_entity.pdbx_description
1 polymer ?
#
loop_
_entity_poly.entity_id
_entity_poly.type
_entity_poly.pdbx_seq_one_letter_code
_entity_poly.pdbx_strand_id
1 'polypeptide(L)' 'MKTGFFFGFKEGTKKFGENISTLVNVILLSFVYFFGVGISRLIIKLSGKKLLDKKFENKQTYWSDLNIGNKPKEDYYSQF' A
#
# COMPACT_ATOMS: atom_id res chain seq x y z
N MET A 1 21.02 -45.80 -13.18
CA MET A 1 19.65 -45.58 -12.65
C MET A 1 19.63 -44.90 -11.28
N LYS A 2 20.52 -45.25 -10.32
CA LYS A 2 20.52 -44.67 -8.97
C LYS A 2 20.85 -43.17 -8.90
N THR A 3 21.71 -42.64 -9.77
CA THR A 3 22.14 -41.23 -9.76
C THR A 3 21.03 -40.22 -10.04
N GLY A 4 20.10 -40.53 -10.95
CA GLY A 4 18.97 -39.64 -11.26
C GLY A 4 17.97 -39.51 -10.10
N PHE A 5 17.75 -40.58 -9.34
CA PHE A 5 16.84 -40.58 -8.19
C PHE A 5 17.37 -39.70 -7.05
N PHE A 6 18.64 -39.83 -6.68
CA PHE A 6 19.25 -39.00 -5.65
C PHE A 6 19.33 -37.52 -6.05
N PHE A 7 19.56 -37.25 -7.33
CA PHE A 7 19.56 -35.88 -7.86
C PHE A 7 18.16 -35.24 -7.78
N GLY A 8 17.13 -35.95 -8.24
CA GLY A 8 15.74 -35.49 -8.14
C GLY A 8 15.27 -35.32 -6.70
N PHE A 9 15.67 -36.22 -5.79
CA PHE A 9 15.38 -36.12 -4.37
C PHE A 9 16.05 -34.90 -3.71
N LYS A 10 17.32 -34.64 -4.03
CA LYS A 10 18.04 -33.46 -3.53
C LYS A 10 17.43 -32.15 -4.04
N GLU A 11 17.04 -32.11 -5.32
CA GLU A 11 16.40 -30.93 -5.90
C GLU A 11 14.99 -30.71 -5.32
N GLY A 12 14.23 -31.79 -5.11
CA GLY A 12 12.90 -31.74 -4.49
C GLY A 12 12.94 -31.23 -3.04
N THR A 13 13.88 -31.73 -2.24
CA THR A 13 14.07 -31.29 -0.84
C THR A 13 14.51 -29.83 -0.75
N LYS A 14 15.36 -29.36 -1.67
CA LYS A 14 15.74 -27.95 -1.78
C LYS A 14 14.52 -27.04 -2.03
N LYS A 15 13.73 -27.35 -3.07
CA LYS A 15 12.52 -26.59 -3.40
C LYS A 15 11.47 -26.63 -2.29
N PHE A 16 11.33 -27.78 -1.62
CA PHE A 16 10.46 -27.90 -0.45
C PHE A 16 10.90 -26.95 0.67
N GLY A 17 12.20 -26.92 0.99
CA GLY A 17 12.76 -25.99 1.98
C GLY A 17 12.53 -24.53 1.61
N GLU A 18 12.74 -24.15 0.35
CA GLU A 18 12.49 -22.80 -0.17
C GLU A 18 11.02 -22.39 -0.03
N ASN A 19 10.10 -23.30 -0.37
CA ASN A 19 8.66 -23.07 -0.25
C ASN A 19 8.20 -22.93 1.21
N ILE A 20 8.69 -23.81 2.10
CA ILE A 20 8.37 -23.73 3.53
C ILE A 20 8.95 -22.45 4.14
N SER A 21 10.18 -22.08 3.79
CA SER A 21 10.80 -20.83 4.23
C SER A 21 9.96 -19.62 3.82
N THR A 22 9.51 -19.60 2.56
CA THR A 22 8.63 -18.54 2.04
C THR A 22 7.30 -18.50 2.81
N LEU A 23 6.67 -19.66 3.03
CA LEU A 23 5.41 -19.77 3.75
C LEU A 23 5.53 -19.25 5.19
N VAL A 24 6.57 -19.68 5.91
CA VAL A 24 6.84 -19.24 7.28
C VAL A 24 7.10 -17.73 7.30
N ASN A 25 7.88 -17.21 6.35
CA ASN A 25 8.15 -15.77 6.27
C ASN A 25 6.86 -14.98 6.02
N VAL A 26 5.97 -15.43 5.14
CA VAL A 26 4.67 -14.78 4.89
C VAL A 26 3.81 -14.79 6.15
N ILE A 27 3.75 -15.91 6.88
CA ILE A 27 3.01 -16.00 8.15
C ILE A 27 3.59 -15.03 9.18
N LEU A 28 4.92 -15.03 9.34
CA LEU A 28 5.61 -14.15 10.28
C LEU A 28 5.37 -12.67 9.94
N LEU A 29 5.51 -12.31 8.66
CA LEU A 29 5.30 -10.94 8.19
C LEU A 29 3.84 -10.53 8.39
N SER A 30 2.89 -11.41 8.11
CA SER A 30 1.46 -11.18 8.34
C SER A 30 1.17 -10.92 9.81
N PHE A 31 1.74 -11.72 10.71
CA PHE A 31 1.61 -11.52 12.16
C PHE A 31 2.17 -10.16 12.58
N VAL A 32 3.40 -9.84 12.18
CA VAL A 32 4.04 -8.55 12.51
C VAL A 32 3.23 -7.39 11.96
N TYR A 33 2.66 -7.50 10.76
CA TYR A 33 1.86 -6.45 10.18
C TYR A 33 0.54 -6.26 10.93
N PHE A 34 -0.15 -7.36 11.25
CA PHE A 34 -1.43 -7.29 11.96
C PHE A 34 -1.26 -6.77 13.39
N PHE A 35 -0.29 -7.27 14.13
CA PHE A 35 -0.08 -6.85 15.51
C PHE A 35 0.70 -5.53 15.58
N GLY A 36 1.79 -5.36 14.83
CA GLY A 36 2.58 -4.12 14.83
C GLY A 36 1.81 -2.92 14.25
N VAL A 37 1.26 -3.05 13.05
CA VAL A 37 0.52 -1.96 12.39
C VAL A 37 -0.91 -1.83 12.94
N GLY A 38 -1.57 -2.95 13.23
CA GLY A 38 -2.93 -2.93 13.78
C GLY A 38 -2.98 -2.36 15.20
N ILE A 39 -2.06 -2.76 16.09
CA ILE A 39 -1.99 -2.19 17.45
C ILE A 39 -1.58 -0.72 17.39
N SER A 40 -0.60 -0.33 16.55
CA SER A 40 -0.24 1.08 16.42
C SER A 40 -1.41 1.94 15.95
N ARG A 41 -2.25 1.45 15.02
CA ARG A 41 -3.50 2.12 14.63
C ARG A 41 -4.49 2.24 15.79
N LEU A 42 -4.64 1.19 16.61
CA LEU A 42 -5.49 1.23 17.81
C LEU A 42 -4.98 2.26 18.83
N ILE A 43 -3.68 2.28 19.11
CA ILE A 43 -3.05 3.23 20.03
C ILE A 43 -3.24 4.67 19.54
N ILE A 44 -3.05 4.90 18.24
CA ILE A 44 -3.24 6.23 17.64
C ILE A 44 -4.71 6.68 17.74
N LYS A 45 -5.65 5.77 17.49
CA LYS A 45 -7.09 6.02 17.66
C LYS A 45 -7.43 6.37 19.10
N LEU A 46 -6.85 5.67 20.09
CA LEU A 46 -7.02 5.96 21.52
C LEU A 46 -6.37 7.29 21.93
N SER A 47 -5.26 7.67 21.29
CA SER A 47 -4.55 8.92 21.55
C SER A 47 -5.24 10.16 20.94
N GLY A 48 -6.41 10.00 20.32
CA GLY A 48 -7.16 11.08 19.68
C GLY A 48 -6.48 11.69 18.44
N LYS A 49 -5.31 11.17 18.03
CA LYS A 49 -4.59 11.63 16.85
C LYS A 49 -5.21 10.99 15.62
N LYS A 50 -5.91 11.78 14.81
CA LYS A 50 -6.43 11.34 13.52
C LYS A 50 -5.29 11.36 12.50
N LEU A 51 -4.80 10.18 12.10
CA LEU A 51 -3.74 10.02 11.08
C LEU A 51 -4.08 10.67 9.74
N LEU A 52 -5.37 10.82 9.44
CA LEU A 52 -5.92 11.65 8.39
C LEU A 52 -7.24 12.16 8.92
N ASP A 53 -7.27 13.38 9.46
CA ASP A 53 -8.52 14.11 9.63
C ASP A 53 -9.00 14.42 8.22
N LYS A 54 -9.73 13.47 7.60
CA LYS A 54 -10.36 13.64 6.28
C LYS A 54 -11.56 14.56 6.47
N LYS A 55 -11.30 15.76 6.97
CA LYS A 55 -12.17 16.89 6.75
C LYS A 55 -12.06 17.15 5.25
N PHE A 56 -13.00 16.59 4.50
CA PHE A 56 -13.48 17.28 3.32
C PHE A 56 -14.14 18.57 3.84
N GLU A 57 -13.34 19.48 4.40
CA GLU A 57 -13.72 20.87 4.38
C GLU A 57 -13.95 21.14 2.89
N ASN A 58 -15.13 21.67 2.56
CA ASN A 58 -15.39 22.38 1.32
C ASN A 58 -14.42 23.56 1.23
N LYS A 59 -13.11 23.30 1.20
CA LYS A 59 -12.15 24.24 0.68
C LYS A 59 -12.58 24.37 -0.76
N GLN A 60 -13.18 25.51 -1.07
CA GLN A 60 -13.30 26.00 -2.44
C GLN A 60 -11.97 25.70 -3.09
N THR A 61 -11.95 24.64 -3.90
CA THR A 61 -10.77 24.26 -4.62
C THR A 61 -10.38 25.45 -5.47
N TYR A 62 -9.08 25.74 -5.59
CA TYR A 62 -8.60 26.79 -6.50
C TYR A 62 -9.10 26.57 -7.94
N TRP A 63 -9.49 25.34 -8.24
CA TRP A 63 -10.40 24.96 -9.30
C TRP A 63 -11.79 25.56 -9.04
N SER A 64 -11.95 26.85 -9.35
CA SER A 64 -13.25 27.37 -9.78
C SER A 64 -13.70 26.55 -10.98
N ASP A 65 -14.99 26.23 -11.08
CA ASP A 65 -15.57 25.63 -12.29
C ASP A 65 -15.17 26.51 -13.47
N LEU A 66 -14.17 26.04 -14.23
CA LEU A 66 -13.68 26.73 -15.42
C LEU A 66 -14.80 26.61 -16.45
N ASN A 67 -15.78 27.51 -16.38
CA ASN A 67 -16.77 27.74 -17.41
C ASN A 67 -16.03 28.39 -18.59
N ILE A 68 -15.33 27.56 -19.38
CA ILE A 68 -14.50 27.96 -20.54
C ILE A 68 -15.32 28.67 -21.64
N GLY A 69 -16.65 28.72 -21.51
CA GLY A 69 -17.54 29.33 -22.51
C GLY A 69 -17.92 30.80 -22.28
N ASN A 70 -17.75 31.36 -21.07
CA ASN A 70 -18.45 32.61 -20.69
C ASN A 70 -17.56 33.76 -20.16
N LYS A 71 -16.23 33.62 -20.16
CA LYS A 71 -15.34 34.70 -19.70
C LYS A 71 -14.76 35.52 -20.88
N PRO A 72 -14.56 36.84 -20.72
CA PRO A 72 -13.89 37.68 -21.71
C PRO A 72 -12.49 37.12 -22.02
N LYS A 73 -12.05 37.19 -23.28
CA LYS A 73 -10.76 36.60 -23.72
C LYS A 73 -9.58 37.20 -22.96
N GLU A 74 -9.71 38.44 -22.52
CA GLU A 74 -8.72 39.22 -21.78
C GLU A 74 -8.29 38.56 -20.47
N ASP A 75 -9.22 37.84 -19.80
CA ASP A 75 -8.95 37.15 -18.53
C ASP A 75 -8.11 35.86 -18.70
N TYR A 76 -8.00 35.34 -19.92
CA TYR A 76 -7.18 34.15 -20.20
C TYR A 76 -5.71 34.49 -20.46
N TYR A 77 -5.41 35.72 -20.88
CA TYR A 77 -4.05 36.14 -21.21
C TYR A 77 -3.14 36.34 -19.98
N SER A 78 -3.72 36.41 -18.78
CA SER A 78 -2.99 36.58 -17.51
C SER A 78 -2.71 35.27 -16.77
N GLN A 79 -3.02 34.12 -17.38
CA GLN A 79 -2.75 32.79 -16.79
C GLN A 79 -1.40 32.16 -17.19
N PHE A 80 -0.63 32.79 -18.09
CA PHE A 80 0.70 32.35 -18.51
C PHE A 80 1.74 33.44 -18.29
#